data_AF-A0A3L7ZVS7-F1
#
_entry.id   AF-A0A3L7ZVS7-F1
#
_cell.length_a   1.000
_cell.length_b   1.000
_cell.length_c   1.000
_cell.angle_alpha   90.00
_cell.angle_beta   90.00
_cell.angle_gamma   90.00
#
_symmetry.space_group_name_H-M   'P 1'
#
loop_
_entity.id
_entity.type
_entity.pdbx_description
1 polymer ?
#
loop_
_entity_poly.entity_id
_entity_poly.type
_entity_poly.pdbx_seq_one_letter_code
_entity_poly.pdbx_strand_id
1 'polypeptide(L)'
;MNLHEDKKLFADAVFATAEYLEINSVSVEKDYWITQSLKMLVQSDTDNRAIFKGGTSLSKVHFIGTRFSEDIDIAIVNASSLNGSQGKSQMR
;
A
#
# COMPACT_ATOMS: atom_id res chain seq x y z
N MET A 1 16.70 -4.65 -2.25
CA MET A 1 17.11 -4.83 -0.85
C MET A 1 15.86 -5.02 -0.02
N ASN A 2 15.76 -6.08 0.77
CA ASN A 2 14.67 -6.28 1.73
C ASN A 2 15.15 -5.74 3.08
N LEU A 3 14.84 -4.47 3.38
CA LEU A 3 15.39 -3.75 4.53
C LEU A 3 15.07 -4.47 5.87
N HIS A 4 13.93 -5.16 5.92
CA HIS A 4 13.43 -5.87 7.09
C HIS A 4 14.17 -7.18 7.41
N GLU A 5 15.07 -7.64 6.54
CA GLU A 5 15.90 -8.83 6.80
C GLU A 5 17.05 -8.53 7.77
N ASP A 6 17.50 -7.28 7.82
CA ASP A 6 18.44 -6.78 8.82
C ASP A 6 17.69 -5.94 9.87
N LYS A 7 17.38 -6.56 11.01
CA LYS A 7 16.60 -5.92 12.08
C LYS A 7 17.25 -4.64 12.61
N LYS A 8 18.59 -4.60 12.68
CA LYS A 8 19.30 -3.43 13.21
C LYS A 8 19.23 -2.29 12.20
N LEU A 9 19.60 -2.57 10.95
CA LEU A 9 19.54 -1.57 9.89
C LEU A 9 18.11 -1.06 9.65
N PHE A 10 17.11 -1.94 9.75
CA PHE A 10 15.70 -1.57 9.64
C PHE A 10 15.29 -0.59 10.74
N ALA A 11 15.60 -0.91 12.00
CA ALA A 11 15.29 -0.03 13.13
C ALA A 11 16.01 1.33 13.00
N ASP A 12 17.30 1.31 12.68
CA ASP A 12 18.11 2.53 12.49
C ASP A 12 17.50 3.42 11.38
N ALA A 13 17.06 2.83 10.26
CA ALA A 13 16.41 3.55 9.18
C ALA A 13 15.03 4.10 9.55
N VAL A 14 14.23 3.33 10.29
CA VAL A 14 12.91 3.78 10.79
C VAL A 14 13.08 4.99 11.71
N PHE A 15 14.01 4.94 12.67
CA PHE A 15 14.25 6.06 13.57
C PHE A 15 14.80 7.29 12.86
N ALA A 16 15.82 7.13 12.00
CA ALA A 16 16.39 8.26 11.26
C ALA A 16 15.35 8.95 10.36
N THR A 17 14.46 8.17 9.73
CA THR A 17 13.38 8.70 8.88
C THR A 17 12.33 9.43 9.71
N ALA A 18 11.96 8.87 10.87
CA ALA A 18 11.00 9.47 11.79
C ALA A 18 11.49 10.82 12.32
N GLU A 19 12.77 10.90 12.69
CA GLU A 19 13.42 12.16 13.10
C GLU A 19 13.45 13.17 11.96
N TYR A 20 13.88 12.76 10.76
CA TYR A 20 13.97 13.65 9.60
C TYR A 20 12.62 14.22 9.16
N LEU A 21 11.56 13.41 9.22
CA LEU A 21 10.21 13.81 8.82
C LEU A 21 9.39 14.43 9.96
N GLU A 22 9.93 14.46 11.19
CA GLU A 22 9.23 14.90 12.39
C GLU A 22 7.89 14.17 12.63
N ILE A 23 7.88 12.85 12.41
CA ILE A 23 6.69 12.00 12.62
C ILE A 23 6.99 10.84 13.57
N ASN A 24 5.93 10.16 14.02
CA ASN A 24 6.08 8.97 14.86
C ASN A 24 6.75 7.83 14.07
N SER A 25 7.75 7.18 14.66
CA SER A 25 8.45 6.02 14.05
C SER A 25 7.51 4.87 13.71
N VAL A 26 6.43 4.68 14.48
CA VAL A 26 5.38 3.70 14.19
C VAL A 26 4.71 4.00 12.85
N SER A 27 4.53 5.27 12.49
CA SER A 27 3.96 5.64 11.18
C SER A 27 4.90 5.26 10.03
N VAL A 28 6.22 5.45 10.21
CA VAL A 28 7.24 5.05 9.22
C VAL A 28 7.26 3.54 9.05
N GLU A 29 7.28 2.79 10.16
CA GLU A 29 7.29 1.33 10.12
C GLU A 29 6.03 0.78 9.44
N LYS A 30 4.85 1.31 9.80
CA LYS A 30 3.59 0.93 9.16
C LYS A 30 3.60 1.23 7.66
N ASP A 31 4.11 2.40 7.25
CA ASP A 31 4.21 2.77 5.83
C ASP A 31 5.04 1.77 5.03
N TYR A 32 6.15 1.35 5.61
CA TYR A 32 7.04 0.36 5.03
C TYR A 32 6.33 -0.98 4.83
N TRP A 33 5.64 -1.49 5.84
CA TRP A 33 4.94 -2.78 5.76
C TRP A 33 3.76 -2.75 4.78
N ILE A 34 3.02 -1.64 4.72
CA ILE A 34 1.97 -1.43 3.70
C ILE A 34 2.58 -1.49 2.31
N THR A 35 3.67 -0.75 2.07
CA THR A 35 4.35 -0.70 0.78
C THR A 35 4.90 -2.07 0.37
N GLN A 36 5.50 -2.79 1.32
CA GLN A 36 6.01 -4.14 1.10
C GLN A 36 4.88 -5.14 0.78
N SER A 37 3.75 -5.04 1.47
CA SER A 37 2.57 -5.89 1.23
C SER A 37 1.98 -5.65 -0.15
N LEU A 38 1.84 -4.39 -0.57
CA LEU A 38 1.39 -4.03 -1.92
C LEU A 38 2.35 -4.53 -3.00
N LYS A 39 3.66 -4.44 -2.77
CA LYS A 39 4.67 -4.99 -3.66
C LYS A 39 4.51 -6.51 -3.82
N MET A 40 4.37 -7.23 -2.71
CA MET A 40 4.18 -8.68 -2.72
C MET A 40 2.87 -9.07 -3.43
N LEU A 41 1.79 -8.32 -3.20
CA LEU A 41 0.51 -8.52 -3.87
C LEU A 41 0.66 -8.43 -5.39
N VAL A 42 1.25 -7.34 -5.90
CA VAL A 42 1.47 -7.14 -7.34
C VAL A 42 2.38 -8.22 -7.93
N GLN A 43 3.40 -8.66 -7.19
CA GLN A 43 4.29 -9.75 -7.64
C GLN A 43 3.57 -11.10 -7.71
N SER A 44 2.56 -11.33 -6.86
CA SER A 44 1.77 -12.56 -6.82
C SER A 44 0.56 -12.56 -7.77
N ASP A 45 0.09 -11.39 -8.18
CA ASP A 45 -1.10 -11.21 -9.00
C ASP A 45 -0.77 -11.26 -10.50
N THR A 46 -0.57 -12.47 -11.01
CA THR A 46 -0.19 -12.71 -12.41
C THR A 46 -1.24 -12.26 -13.43
N ASP A 47 -2.50 -12.13 -12.99
CA ASP A 47 -3.65 -11.84 -13.84
C ASP A 47 -4.11 -10.37 -13.74
N ASN A 48 -3.40 -9.53 -12.98
CA ASN A 48 -3.78 -8.13 -12.68
C ASN A 48 -5.22 -8.00 -12.17
N ARG A 49 -5.64 -8.92 -11.29
CA ARG A 49 -6.97 -8.97 -10.71
C ARG A 49 -7.12 -8.12 -9.46
N ALA A 50 -6.03 -7.79 -8.79
CA ALA A 50 -6.01 -6.99 -7.58
C ALA A 50 -5.94 -5.49 -7.92
N ILE A 51 -6.98 -4.76 -7.53
CA ILE A 51 -7.08 -3.31 -7.69
C ILE A 51 -6.97 -2.66 -6.31
N PHE A 52 -5.92 -1.86 -6.11
CA PHE A 52 -5.77 -1.04 -4.92
C PHE A 52 -6.72 0.16 -5.00
N LYS A 53 -7.64 0.26 -4.04
CA LYS A 53 -8.70 1.27 -4.01
C LYS A 53 -8.80 1.94 -2.63
N GLY A 54 -9.84 2.75 -2.43
CA GLY A 54 -10.14 3.36 -1.13
C GLY A 54 -9.39 4.67 -0.86
N GLY A 55 -9.53 5.19 0.36
CA GLY A 55 -8.91 6.45 0.78
C GLY A 55 -7.38 6.38 0.82
N THR A 56 -6.84 5.20 1.10
CA THR A 56 -5.39 4.94 1.15
C THR A 56 -4.75 4.98 -0.23
N SER A 57 -5.43 4.52 -1.29
CA SER A 57 -4.88 4.67 -2.64
C SER A 57 -4.82 6.14 -3.06
N LEU A 58 -5.81 6.96 -2.68
CA LEU A 58 -5.80 8.41 -2.90
C LEU A 58 -4.63 9.11 -2.18
N SER A 59 -4.43 8.84 -0.89
CA SER A 59 -3.35 9.48 -0.13
C SER A 59 -1.97 8.98 -0.56
N LYS A 60 -1.83 7.71 -0.93
CA LYS A 60 -0.55 7.09 -1.31
C LYS A 60 -0.12 7.40 -2.75
N VAL A 61 -1.06 7.50 -3.69
CA VAL A 61 -0.77 7.74 -5.12
C VAL A 61 -0.86 9.22 -5.49
N HIS A 62 -1.83 9.94 -4.91
CA HIS A 62 -2.10 11.33 -5.27
C HIS A 62 -1.67 12.34 -4.20
N PHE A 63 -1.14 11.89 -3.06
CA PHE A 63 -0.74 12.74 -1.93
C PHE A 63 -1.88 13.65 -1.43
N ILE A 64 -3.13 13.18 -1.58
CA ILE A 64 -4.33 13.93 -1.18
C ILE A 64 -4.67 13.58 0.27
N GLY A 65 -4.58 14.58 1.17
CA GLY A 65 -4.87 14.46 2.60
C GLY A 65 -3.60 14.47 3.49
N THR A 66 -3.78 14.73 4.79
CA THR A 66 -2.67 14.92 5.76
C THR A 66 -2.54 13.80 6.80
N ARG A 67 -3.38 12.76 6.69
CA ARG A 67 -3.40 11.66 7.67
C ARG A 67 -2.71 10.42 7.13
N PHE A 68 -1.90 9.81 7.99
CA PHE A 68 -1.41 8.46 7.78
C PHE A 68 -2.60 7.52 7.66
N SER A 69 -2.67 6.73 6.58
CA SER A 69 -3.75 5.77 6.34
C SER A 69 -3.18 4.37 6.44
N GLU A 70 -3.55 3.68 7.51
CA GLU A 70 -3.05 2.34 7.86
C GLU A 70 -3.76 1.23 7.08
N ASP A 71 -5.02 1.46 6.69
CA ASP A 71 -5.87 0.46 6.06
C ASP A 71 -5.50 0.25 4.58
N ILE A 72 -5.56 -1.00 4.09
CA ILE A 72 -5.36 -1.34 2.67
C ILE A 72 -6.66 -1.92 2.10
N ASP A 73 -7.32 -1.17 1.22
CA ASP A 73 -8.52 -1.66 0.51
C ASP A 73 -8.13 -2.25 -0.85
N ILE A 74 -8.31 -3.57 -1.01
CA ILE A 74 -8.09 -4.27 -2.28
C ILE A 74 -9.41 -4.81 -2.83
N ALA A 75 -9.72 -4.52 -4.09
CA ALA A 75 -10.74 -5.24 -4.86
C ALA A 75 -10.09 -6.36 -5.66
N ILE A 76 -10.74 -7.53 -5.73
CA ILE A 76 -10.36 -8.63 -6.62
C ILE A 76 -11.40 -8.72 -7.75
N VAL A 77 -10.99 -8.49 -8.99
CA VAL A 77 -11.84 -8.61 -10.19
C VAL A 77 -11.55 -9.93 -10.91
N ASN A 78 -12.59 -10.66 -11.31
CA ASN A 78 -12.42 -11.86 -12.14
C ASN A 78 -12.54 -11.50 -13.62
N ALA A 79 -11.71 -12.10 -14.47
CA ALA A 79 -11.79 -11.91 -15.93
C ALA A 79 -13.17 -12.26 -16.50
N SER A 80 -13.89 -13.23 -15.91
CA SER A 80 -15.28 -13.56 -16.26
C SER A 80 -16.30 -12.46 -15.93
N SER A 81 -15.98 -11.55 -15.00
CA SER A 81 -16.84 -10.42 -14.61
C SER A 81 -16.68 -9.18 -15.51
N LEU A 82 -15.69 -9.16 -16.40
CA LEU A 82 -15.46 -8.07 -17.36
C LEU A 82 -16.39 -8.14 -18.58
N ASN A 83 -17.05 -9.28 -18.83
CA ASN A 83 -17.90 -9.52 -20.00
C ASN A 83 -19.38 -9.13 -19.83
N GLY A 84 -19.77 -8.49 -18.75
CA GLY A 84 -21.16 -8.04 -18.60
C GLY A 84 -21.28 -6.90 -17.62
N SER A 85 -21.41 -5.68 -18.14
CA SER A 85 -22.06 -4.47 -17.59
C SER A 85 -21.88 -4.06 -16.11
N GLN A 86 -21.20 -4.84 -15.27
CA GLN A 86 -21.06 -4.66 -13.82
C GLN A 86 -19.70 -4.06 -13.43
N GLY A 87 -18.69 -4.11 -14.31
CA GLY A 87 -17.37 -3.52 -14.07
C GLY A 87 -17.38 -1.99 -13.89
N LYS A 88 -18.43 -1.29 -14.36
CA LYS A 88 -18.53 0.17 -14.23
C LYS A 88 -19.09 0.65 -12.90
N SER A 89 -19.69 -0.23 -12.09
CA SER A 89 -20.29 0.14 -10.81
C SER A 89 -19.32 0.09 -9.63
N GLN A 90 -18.18 -0.58 -9.79
CA GLN A 90 -17.19 -0.79 -8.72
C GLN A 90 -15.91 0.06 -8.88
N MET A 91 -15.83 0.88 -9.93
CA MET A 91 -14.70 1.78 -10.24
C MET A 91 -15.11 3.26 -10.22
N ARG A 92 -16.11 3.63 -9.41
CA ARG A 92 -16.50 5.03 -9.17
C ARG A 92 -16.12 5.46 -7.77
#